data_AF-A0A2T3HIL4-F1
#
_entry.id   AF-A0A2T3HIL4-F1
#
_cell.length_a   1.000
_cell.length_b   1.000
_cell.length_c   1.000
_cell.angle_alpha   90.00
_cell.angle_beta   90.00
_cell.angle_gamma   90.00
#
_symmetry.space_group_name_H-M   'P 1'
#
loop_
_entity.id
_entity.type
_entity.pdbx_description
1 polymer ?
#
loop_
_entity_poly.entity_id
_entity_poly.type
_entity_poly.pdbx_seq_one_letter_code
_entity_poly.pdbx_strand_id
1 'polypeptide(L)'
;MLEEIEDREWMETAKELMKTGNATPFEVPAGYFEALSAQLNACLKIDEASGTGAGFNVPPAYFDHLQQQISARVLIRETQAPAQQAFSTPPGYFETLSPRIFAATRPSAPVRRLWPLVAKYAAAASVVLLAGLAMFYSQEPPVKHSEKAPMVHTTTPLADQYLYDIDEQVIVEHVQMSEAEALHATPSQDEVESYILNHYSQNELISAL
;
A
#
# COMPACT_ATOMS: atom_id res chain seq x y z
N MET A 1 -17.89 -2.67 -10.55
CA MET A 1 -18.67 -1.70 -9.75
C MET A 1 -18.58 -1.96 -8.25
N LEU A 2 -18.34 -3.21 -7.80
CA LEU A 2 -18.04 -3.52 -6.39
C LEU A 2 -16.57 -3.24 -6.04
N GLU A 3 -15.63 -3.53 -6.94
CA GLU A 3 -14.19 -3.26 -6.75
C GLU A 3 -13.87 -1.76 -6.55
N GLU A 4 -14.59 -0.87 -7.24
CA GLU A 4 -14.36 0.59 -7.18
C GLU A 4 -14.95 1.25 -5.91
N ILE A 5 -15.78 0.51 -5.15
CA ILE A 5 -16.29 0.94 -3.85
C ILE A 5 -15.30 0.52 -2.76
N GLU A 6 -14.82 -0.72 -2.83
CA GLU A 6 -13.81 -1.25 -1.92
C GLU A 6 -12.52 -0.42 -2.01
N ASP A 7 -12.12 -0.01 -3.22
CA ASP A 7 -10.91 0.79 -3.44
C ASP A 7 -10.92 2.21 -2.84
N ARG A 8 -12.11 2.75 -2.54
CA ARG A 8 -12.24 4.12 -1.99
C ARG A 8 -12.30 4.13 -0.47
N GLU A 9 -12.89 3.10 0.13
CA GLU A 9 -13.05 3.01 1.57
C GLU A 9 -11.70 2.82 2.28
N TRP A 10 -10.79 2.02 1.73
CA TRP A 10 -9.46 1.82 2.32
C TRP A 10 -8.58 3.08 2.22
N MET A 11 -8.73 3.88 1.15
CA MET A 11 -8.00 5.14 0.97
C MET A 11 -8.49 6.23 1.92
N GLU A 12 -9.79 6.31 2.15
CA GLU A 12 -10.37 7.27 3.10
C GLU A 12 -9.97 6.92 4.54
N THR A 13 -10.07 5.64 4.92
CA THR A 13 -9.65 5.16 6.23
C THR A 13 -8.14 5.32 6.45
N ALA A 14 -7.30 5.02 5.45
CA ALA A 14 -5.86 5.26 5.54
C ALA A 14 -5.52 6.74 5.78
N LYS A 15 -6.19 7.66 5.09
CA LYS A 15 -5.99 9.10 5.26
C LYS A 15 -6.43 9.59 6.64
N GLU A 16 -7.45 8.97 7.23
CA GLU A 16 -7.87 9.26 8.60
C GLU A 16 -6.85 8.74 9.63
N LEU A 17 -6.30 7.54 9.44
CA LEU A 17 -5.24 6.97 10.28
C LEU A 17 -3.94 7.77 10.20
N MET A 18 -3.60 8.33 9.04
CA MET A 18 -2.41 9.20 8.93
C MET A 18 -2.55 10.49 9.74
N LYS A 19 -3.78 10.96 9.99
CA LYS A 19 -4.03 12.16 10.82
C LYS A 19 -3.86 11.88 12.31
N THR A 20 -3.98 10.63 12.76
CA THR A 20 -3.87 10.27 14.18
C THR A 20 -2.41 10.17 14.67
N GLY A 21 -1.42 10.43 13.81
CA GLY A 21 0.01 10.39 14.14
C GLY A 21 0.51 8.96 14.42
N ASN A 22 1.79 8.81 14.79
CA ASN A 22 2.39 7.50 15.12
C ASN A 22 1.88 6.92 16.47
N ALA A 23 0.82 7.48 17.05
CA ALA A 23 0.23 6.98 18.28
C ALA A 23 -0.80 5.91 17.94
N THR A 24 -0.63 4.71 18.51
CA THR A 24 -1.62 3.64 18.38
C THR A 24 -2.89 4.03 19.14
N PRO A 25 -4.07 4.06 18.52
CA PRO A 25 -5.33 4.42 19.18
C PRO A 25 -5.84 3.34 20.15
N PHE A 26 -5.13 2.21 20.26
CA PHE A 26 -5.45 1.10 21.14
C PHE A 26 -4.50 1.10 22.32
N GLU A 27 -5.03 1.37 23.50
CA GLU A 27 -4.33 1.19 24.76
C GLU A 27 -4.83 -0.08 25.44
N VAL A 28 -3.89 -0.86 25.93
CA VAL A 28 -4.17 -2.07 26.68
C VAL A 28 -4.05 -1.75 28.17
N PRO A 29 -4.94 -2.29 29.04
CA PRO A 29 -4.84 -2.06 30.48
C PRO A 29 -3.45 -2.41 31.04
N ALA A 30 -2.99 -1.63 32.01
CA ALA A 30 -1.74 -1.89 32.71
C ALA A 30 -1.75 -3.31 33.33
N GLY A 31 -0.68 -4.08 33.14
CA GLY A 31 -0.60 -5.45 33.65
C GLY A 31 -1.15 -6.52 32.69
N TYR A 32 -1.72 -6.15 31.53
CA TYR A 32 -2.36 -7.11 30.64
C TYR A 32 -1.39 -8.16 30.13
N PHE A 33 -0.23 -7.75 29.59
CA PHE A 33 0.73 -8.69 29.03
C PHE A 33 1.43 -9.52 30.11
N GLU A 34 1.62 -8.94 31.30
CA GLU A 34 2.13 -9.65 32.46
C GLU A 34 1.16 -10.76 32.91
N ALA A 35 -0.15 -10.48 32.94
CA ALA A 35 -1.19 -11.44 33.32
C ALA A 35 -1.58 -12.42 32.20
N LEU A 36 -1.37 -12.05 30.93
CA LEU A 36 -1.79 -12.83 29.77
C LEU A 36 -1.16 -14.24 29.77
N SER A 37 0.13 -14.32 30.07
CA SER A 37 0.85 -15.60 30.13
C SER A 37 0.26 -16.54 31.19
N ALA A 38 -0.03 -16.02 32.38
CA ALA A 38 -0.65 -16.78 33.46
C ALA A 38 -2.07 -17.22 33.09
N GLN A 39 -2.84 -16.35 32.45
CA GLN A 39 -4.20 -16.64 32.01
C GLN A 39 -4.24 -17.70 30.90
N LEU A 40 -3.35 -17.63 29.91
CA LEU A 40 -3.24 -18.65 28.86
C LEU A 40 -2.85 -20.01 29.43
N ASN A 41 -1.86 -20.05 30.32
CA ASN A 41 -1.45 -21.28 30.98
C ASN A 41 -2.55 -21.87 31.87
N ALA A 42 -3.34 -21.03 32.54
CA ALA A 42 -4.50 -21.48 33.29
C ALA A 42 -5.56 -22.10 32.37
N CYS A 43 -5.83 -21.47 31.21
CA CYS A 43 -6.77 -22.02 30.22
C CYS A 43 -6.30 -23.35 29.65
N LEU A 44 -5.01 -23.48 29.29
CA LEU A 44 -4.42 -24.72 28.80
C LEU A 44 -4.53 -25.85 29.83
N LYS A 45 -4.21 -25.57 31.11
CA LYS A 45 -4.33 -26.55 32.19
C LYS A 45 -5.78 -26.99 32.43
N ILE A 46 -6.73 -26.07 32.30
CA ILE A 46 -8.16 -26.40 32.42
C ILE A 46 -8.61 -27.27 31.25
N ASP A 47 -8.14 -27.02 30.03
CA ASP A 47 -8.44 -27.83 28.84
C ASP A 47 -7.85 -29.25 28.94
N GLU A 48 -6.60 -29.36 29.41
CA GLU A 48 -5.95 -30.63 29.73
C GLU A 48 -6.71 -31.41 30.82
N ALA A 49 -7.13 -30.72 31.89
CA ALA A 49 -7.86 -31.32 33.00
C ALA A 49 -9.32 -31.69 32.66
N SER A 50 -9.94 -30.99 31.71
CA SER A 50 -11.31 -31.24 31.26
C SER A 50 -11.42 -32.46 30.33
N GLY A 51 -10.27 -33.09 29.98
CA GLY A 51 -10.24 -34.22 29.06
C GLY A 51 -10.66 -33.86 27.64
N THR A 52 -10.75 -32.56 27.33
CA THR A 52 -11.13 -32.00 26.03
C THR A 52 -9.93 -31.83 25.09
N GLY A 53 -8.76 -32.36 25.47
CA GLY A 53 -7.56 -32.46 24.63
C GLY A 53 -7.74 -33.20 23.29
N ALA A 54 -8.95 -33.66 22.98
CA ALA A 54 -9.38 -33.96 21.63
C ALA A 54 -10.29 -32.80 21.16
N GLY A 55 -9.75 -31.93 20.30
CA GLY A 55 -10.51 -30.86 19.65
C GLY A 55 -11.81 -31.37 19.03
N PHE A 56 -12.80 -30.49 18.80
CA PHE A 56 -14.13 -30.77 18.20
C PHE A 56 -14.57 -32.26 18.29
N ASN A 57 -14.85 -32.71 19.50
CA ASN A 57 -15.29 -34.09 19.70
C ASN A 57 -16.75 -34.21 19.22
N VAL A 58 -16.95 -34.99 18.16
CA VAL A 58 -18.26 -35.17 17.54
C VAL A 58 -19.02 -36.25 18.35
N PRO A 59 -20.32 -36.06 18.64
CA PRO A 59 -21.11 -37.08 19.33
C PRO A 59 -21.04 -38.45 18.64
N PRO A 60 -21.12 -39.55 19.40
CA PRO A 60 -21.17 -40.89 18.81
C PRO A 60 -22.35 -40.98 17.83
N ALA A 61 -22.11 -41.60 16.67
CA ALA A 61 -23.08 -41.76 15.59
C ALA A 61 -23.57 -40.46 14.89
N TYR A 62 -22.92 -39.31 15.08
CA TYR A 62 -23.24 -38.09 14.34
C TYR A 62 -23.22 -38.31 12.83
N PHE A 63 -22.13 -38.89 12.30
CA PHE A 63 -21.97 -39.12 10.87
C PHE A 63 -22.92 -40.21 10.34
N ASP A 64 -23.30 -41.18 11.18
CA ASP A 64 -24.28 -42.22 10.83
C ASP A 64 -25.66 -41.61 10.58
N HIS A 65 -26.05 -40.61 11.38
CA HIS A 65 -27.35 -39.94 11.25
C HIS A 65 -27.31 -38.68 10.37
N LEU A 66 -26.15 -38.10 10.10
CA LEU A 66 -25.99 -36.84 9.37
C LEU A 66 -26.67 -36.89 8.00
N GLN A 67 -26.44 -37.97 7.24
CA GLN A 67 -27.02 -38.14 5.91
C GLN A 67 -28.55 -38.14 5.95
N GLN A 68 -29.13 -38.83 6.95
CA GLN A 68 -30.58 -38.91 7.13
C GLN A 68 -31.15 -37.57 7.59
N GLN A 69 -30.43 -36.83 8.43
CA GLN A 69 -30.84 -35.49 8.88
C GLN A 69 -30.81 -34.48 7.73
N ILE A 70 -29.79 -34.51 6.88
CA ILE A 70 -29.70 -33.63 5.71
C ILE A 70 -30.84 -33.92 4.74
N SER A 71 -31.06 -35.20 4.38
CA SER A 71 -32.13 -35.57 3.45
C SER A 71 -33.52 -35.22 4.00
N ALA A 72 -33.78 -35.45 5.28
CA ALA A 72 -35.02 -35.04 5.93
C ALA A 72 -35.23 -33.52 5.87
N ARG A 73 -34.18 -32.73 6.13
CA ARG A 73 -34.25 -31.26 6.05
C ARG A 73 -34.48 -30.76 4.63
N VAL A 74 -33.87 -31.37 3.63
CA VAL A 74 -34.10 -31.04 2.21
C VAL A 74 -35.55 -31.32 1.84
N LEU A 75 -36.07 -32.51 2.18
CA LEU A 75 -37.45 -32.88 1.90
C LEU A 75 -38.48 -31.98 2.60
N ILE A 76 -38.23 -31.64 3.88
CA ILE A 76 -39.08 -30.67 4.61
C ILE A 76 -39.05 -29.31 3.92
N ARG A 77 -37.88 -28.84 3.48
CA ARG A 77 -37.76 -27.58 2.74
C ARG A 77 -38.48 -27.62 1.40
N GLU A 78 -38.40 -28.71 0.66
CA GLU A 78 -39.11 -28.87 -0.62
C GLU A 78 -40.63 -28.92 -0.44
N THR A 79 -41.11 -29.50 0.66
CA THR A 79 -42.55 -29.62 0.95
C THR A 79 -43.15 -28.38 1.63
N GLN A 80 -42.35 -27.63 2.40
CA GLN A 80 -42.78 -26.40 3.07
C GLN A 80 -42.48 -25.13 2.28
N ALA A 81 -41.54 -25.15 1.34
CA ALA A 81 -41.39 -24.04 0.42
C ALA A 81 -42.66 -23.99 -0.44
N PRO A 82 -43.44 -22.90 -0.43
CA PRO A 82 -44.42 -22.71 -1.48
C PRO A 82 -43.63 -22.79 -2.79
N ALA A 83 -44.08 -23.63 -3.73
CA ALA A 83 -43.49 -23.75 -5.07
C ALA A 83 -43.45 -22.40 -5.84
N GLN A 84 -44.01 -21.36 -5.22
CA GLN A 84 -44.03 -19.98 -5.65
C GLN A 84 -42.99 -19.16 -4.86
N GLN A 85 -41.98 -18.69 -5.60
CA GLN A 85 -41.37 -17.36 -5.42
C GLN A 85 -40.16 -17.19 -4.48
N ALA A 86 -39.34 -18.21 -4.21
CA ALA A 86 -38.01 -17.93 -3.63
C ALA A 86 -37.13 -17.07 -4.56
N PHE A 87 -37.32 -17.19 -5.88
CA PHE A 87 -36.58 -16.46 -6.92
C PHE A 87 -37.49 -15.83 -7.98
N SER A 88 -38.69 -15.37 -7.60
CA SER A 88 -39.57 -14.68 -8.54
C SER A 88 -39.32 -13.18 -8.46
N THR A 89 -39.11 -12.56 -9.61
CA THR A 89 -39.03 -11.11 -9.72
C THR A 89 -40.43 -10.51 -9.66
N PRO A 90 -40.60 -9.30 -9.09
CA PRO A 90 -41.87 -8.60 -9.13
C PRO A 90 -42.39 -8.43 -10.57
N PRO A 91 -43.71 -8.45 -10.79
CA PRO A 91 -44.28 -8.16 -12.10
C PRO A 91 -43.83 -6.76 -12.56
N GLY A 92 -43.34 -6.62 -13.79
CA GLY A 92 -42.85 -5.33 -14.28
C GLY A 92 -41.35 -5.04 -14.02
N TYR A 93 -40.63 -5.96 -13.36
CA TYR A 93 -39.22 -5.73 -13.01
C TYR A 93 -38.33 -5.51 -14.23
N PHE A 94 -38.43 -6.37 -15.24
CA PHE A 94 -37.57 -6.28 -16.43
C PHE A 94 -37.97 -5.13 -17.36
N GLU A 95 -39.25 -4.76 -17.37
CA GLU A 95 -39.80 -3.63 -18.10
C GLU A 95 -39.26 -2.30 -17.57
N THR A 96 -39.06 -2.20 -16.25
CA THR A 96 -38.53 -1.00 -15.58
C THR A 96 -37.00 -1.00 -15.43
N LEU A 97 -36.36 -2.17 -15.47
CA LEU A 97 -34.91 -2.30 -15.31
C LEU A 97 -34.14 -1.70 -16.48
N SER A 98 -34.53 -1.99 -17.72
CA SER A 98 -33.86 -1.45 -18.92
C SER A 98 -33.81 0.09 -18.92
N PRO A 99 -34.93 0.84 -18.80
CA PRO A 99 -34.89 2.31 -18.80
C PRO A 99 -34.11 2.86 -17.60
N ARG A 100 -34.14 2.19 -16.45
CA ARG A 100 -33.38 2.59 -15.24
C ARG A 100 -31.87 2.48 -15.45
N ILE A 101 -31.40 1.41 -16.10
CA ILE A 101 -29.98 1.24 -16.44
C ILE A 101 -29.55 2.32 -17.44
N PHE A 102 -30.32 2.55 -18.51
CA PHE A 102 -29.98 3.59 -19.49
C PHE A 102 -29.96 5.01 -18.89
N ALA A 103 -30.86 5.30 -17.95
CA ALA A 103 -30.84 6.56 -17.21
C ALA A 103 -29.60 6.67 -16.30
N ALA A 104 -29.20 5.58 -15.66
CA ALA A 104 -28.04 5.54 -14.77
C ALA A 104 -26.69 5.57 -15.50
N THR A 105 -26.60 5.01 -16.71
CA THR A 105 -25.34 4.95 -17.48
C THR A 105 -25.13 6.13 -18.41
N ARG A 106 -26.11 7.04 -18.55
CA ARG A 106 -25.91 8.26 -19.34
C ARG A 106 -24.98 9.19 -18.55
N PRO A 107 -23.77 9.51 -19.04
CA PRO A 107 -22.89 10.44 -18.34
C PRO A 107 -23.59 11.80 -18.27
N SER A 108 -23.98 12.21 -17.06
CA SER A 108 -24.54 13.52 -16.77
C SER A 108 -23.45 14.59 -16.71
N ALA A 109 -22.53 14.57 -17.68
CA ALA A 109 -21.47 15.55 -17.83
C ALA A 109 -21.63 16.25 -19.18
N PRO A 110 -21.69 17.60 -19.22
CA PRO A 110 -21.72 18.31 -20.49
C PRO A 110 -20.42 18.03 -21.25
N VAL A 111 -20.53 17.36 -22.40
CA VAL A 111 -19.39 17.14 -23.29
C VAL A 111 -18.96 18.50 -23.86
N ARG A 112 -17.98 19.14 -23.21
CA ARG A 112 -17.36 20.38 -23.69
C ARG A 112 -16.38 20.04 -24.81
N ARG A 113 -16.64 20.54 -26.01
CA ARG A 113 -15.70 20.44 -27.13
C ARG A 113 -14.54 21.41 -26.87
N LEU A 114 -13.36 20.88 -26.51
CA LEU A 114 -12.16 21.69 -26.18
C LEU A 114 -11.38 22.15 -27.42
N TRP A 115 -11.60 21.53 -28.58
CA TRP A 115 -10.94 21.84 -29.85
C TRP A 115 -10.96 23.33 -30.28
N PRO A 116 -12.09 24.06 -30.23
CA PRO A 116 -12.11 25.47 -30.64
C PRO A 116 -11.42 26.41 -29.64
N LEU A 117 -11.13 25.95 -28.41
CA LEU A 117 -10.36 26.72 -27.44
C LEU A 117 -8.86 26.60 -27.71
N VAL A 118 -8.35 25.39 -27.91
CA VAL A 118 -6.91 25.13 -28.11
C VAL A 118 -6.38 25.77 -29.40
N ALA A 119 -7.19 25.81 -30.45
CA ALA A 119 -6.80 26.41 -31.73
C ALA A 119 -6.38 27.89 -31.62
N LYS A 120 -6.98 28.66 -30.69
CA LYS A 120 -6.67 30.08 -30.50
C LYS A 120 -5.33 30.29 -29.77
N TYR A 121 -5.02 29.41 -28.81
CA TYR A 121 -3.76 29.47 -28.06
C TYR A 121 -2.57 28.97 -28.88
N ALA A 122 -2.78 27.96 -29.74
CA ALA A 122 -1.74 27.45 -30.62
C ALA A 122 -1.19 28.54 -31.57
N ALA A 123 -2.08 29.35 -32.15
CA ALA A 123 -1.68 30.47 -33.01
C ALA A 123 -0.92 31.57 -32.25
N ALA A 124 -1.30 31.88 -31.01
CA ALA A 124 -0.58 32.87 -30.20
C ALA A 124 0.81 32.38 -29.78
N ALA A 125 0.92 31.12 -29.35
CA ALA A 125 2.19 30.49 -28.97
C ALA A 125 3.19 30.46 -30.14
N SER A 126 2.72 30.17 -31.36
CA SER A 126 3.60 30.19 -32.54
C SER A 126 4.14 31.58 -32.88
N VAL A 127 3.34 32.64 -32.67
CA VAL A 127 3.80 34.02 -32.90
C VAL A 127 4.86 34.42 -31.88
N VAL A 128 4.69 34.04 -30.61
CA VAL A 128 5.69 34.27 -29.55
C VAL A 128 6.98 33.51 -29.84
N LEU A 129 6.90 32.25 -30.29
CA LEU A 129 8.07 31.46 -30.67
C LEU A 129 8.83 32.06 -31.86
N LEU A 130 8.12 32.52 -32.90
CA LEU A 130 8.74 33.17 -34.06
C LEU A 130 9.39 34.51 -33.68
N ALA A 131 8.72 35.31 -32.84
CA ALA A 131 9.29 36.57 -32.34
C ALA A 131 10.52 36.33 -31.45
N GLY A 132 10.46 35.31 -30.58
CA GLY A 132 11.59 34.92 -29.72
C GLY A 132 12.79 34.43 -30.52
N LEU A 133 12.57 33.60 -31.55
CA LEU A 133 13.63 33.15 -32.46
C LEU A 133 14.22 34.32 -33.25
N ALA A 134 13.40 35.24 -33.75
CA ALA A 134 13.89 36.42 -34.46
C ALA A 134 14.75 37.32 -33.56
N MET A 135 14.35 37.51 -32.30
CA MET A 135 15.12 38.29 -31.33
C MET A 135 16.43 37.59 -30.93
N PHE A 136 16.43 36.25 -30.81
CA PHE A 136 17.61 35.45 -30.52
C PHE A 136 18.67 35.53 -31.63
N TYR A 137 18.26 35.41 -32.90
CA TYR A 137 19.19 35.55 -34.03
C TYR A 137 19.69 36.98 -34.23
N SER A 138 18.94 37.98 -33.75
CA SER A 138 19.32 39.39 -33.85
C SER A 138 20.24 39.86 -32.71
N GLN A 139 20.52 39.00 -31.72
CA GLN A 139 21.57 39.24 -30.74
C GLN A 139 22.91 38.80 -31.35
N GLU A 140 23.73 39.77 -31.77
CA GLU A 140 25.13 39.52 -32.10
C GLU A 140 25.86 38.87 -30.90
N PRO A 141 26.88 38.01 -31.12
CA PRO A 141 27.59 37.38 -30.02
C PRO A 141 28.16 38.45 -29.07
N PRO A 142 28.02 38.30 -27.74
CA PRO A 142 28.35 39.36 -26.80
C PRO A 142 29.85 39.69 -26.85
N VAL A 143 30.17 40.94 -27.20
CA VAL A 143 31.49 41.52 -27.00
C VAL A 143 31.75 41.59 -25.48
N LYS A 144 32.81 40.94 -25.03
CA LYS A 144 33.22 40.87 -23.62
C LYS A 144 33.55 42.28 -23.11
N HIS A 145 32.61 42.92 -22.44
CA HIS A 145 32.88 44.06 -21.59
C HIS A 145 32.75 43.66 -20.12
N SER A 146 33.92 43.52 -19.51
CA SER A 146 34.13 43.45 -18.07
C SER A 146 33.70 44.78 -17.46
N GLU A 147 32.55 44.80 -16.80
CA GLU A 147 32.16 45.91 -15.92
C GLU A 147 31.69 45.36 -14.59
N LYS A 148 32.44 45.69 -13.55
CA LYS A 148 32.20 45.34 -12.15
C LYS A 148 31.14 46.30 -11.60
N ALA A 149 30.06 45.77 -11.03
CA ALA A 149 29.13 46.50 -10.16
C ALA A 149 28.71 45.60 -8.98
N PRO A 150 28.36 46.18 -7.82
CA PRO A 150 28.43 45.53 -6.52
C PRO A 150 27.23 44.62 -6.25
N MET A 151 27.52 43.48 -5.62
CA MET A 151 26.56 42.41 -5.34
C MET A 151 25.84 42.69 -4.01
N VAL A 152 24.55 43.00 -4.09
CA VAL A 152 23.60 42.89 -2.97
C VAL A 152 23.37 41.40 -2.71
N HIS A 153 23.53 40.98 -1.46
CA HIS A 153 23.38 39.60 -1.00
C HIS A 153 21.97 39.05 -1.28
N THR A 154 21.88 38.13 -2.23
CA THR A 154 20.83 37.10 -2.26
C THR A 154 21.42 35.82 -2.88
N THR A 155 21.73 34.87 -1.99
CA THR A 155 21.83 33.41 -2.18
C THR A 155 22.04 32.88 -3.61
N THR A 156 23.32 32.84 -3.99
CA THR A 156 24.04 31.80 -4.75
C THR A 156 23.25 30.70 -5.50
N PRO A 157 23.24 30.73 -6.85
CA PRO A 157 23.06 29.56 -7.72
C PRO A 157 24.40 28.86 -8.07
N LEU A 158 25.51 29.23 -7.43
CA LEU A 158 26.85 28.70 -7.77
C LEU A 158 27.24 27.45 -6.97
N ALA A 159 26.62 27.22 -5.81
CA ALA A 159 26.89 26.03 -4.99
C ALA A 159 26.41 24.74 -5.68
N ASP A 160 25.28 24.82 -6.40
CA ASP A 160 24.72 23.68 -7.14
C ASP A 160 25.58 23.29 -8.35
N GLN A 161 26.39 24.20 -8.89
CA GLN A 161 27.23 23.92 -10.05
C GLN A 161 28.48 23.11 -9.70
N TYR A 162 28.97 23.20 -8.46
CA TYR A 162 30.10 22.39 -7.98
C TYR A 162 29.68 20.95 -7.59
N LEU A 163 28.38 20.70 -7.41
CA LEU A 163 27.86 19.37 -7.08
C LEU A 163 27.82 18.43 -8.31
N TYR A 164 27.72 18.99 -9.51
CA TYR A 164 27.66 18.23 -10.77
C TYR A 164 29.02 17.95 -11.41
N ASP A 165 30.10 18.58 -10.92
CA ASP A 165 31.46 18.46 -11.48
C ASP A 165 32.33 17.48 -10.68
N ILE A 166 31.69 16.63 -9.86
CA ILE A 166 32.38 15.53 -9.18
C ILE A 166 32.60 14.43 -10.23
N ASP A 167 33.85 14.23 -10.63
CA ASP A 167 34.24 13.16 -11.57
C ASP A 167 33.89 11.78 -10.98
N GLU A 168 33.23 10.92 -11.77
CA GLU A 168 32.85 9.57 -11.36
C GLU A 168 34.06 8.76 -10.88
N GLN A 169 35.27 9.09 -11.35
CA GLN A 169 36.51 8.42 -10.91
C GLN A 169 36.89 8.76 -9.46
N VAL A 170 36.56 9.96 -8.98
CA VAL A 170 36.81 10.37 -7.58
C VAL A 170 35.81 9.68 -6.64
N ILE A 171 34.57 9.50 -7.09
CA ILE A 171 33.55 8.73 -6.36
C ILE A 171 33.98 7.27 -6.27
N VAL A 172 34.45 6.68 -7.36
CA VAL A 172 34.96 5.31 -7.39
C VAL A 172 36.18 5.15 -6.49
N GLU A 173 37.13 6.09 -6.50
CA GLU A 173 38.30 6.03 -5.60
C GLU A 173 37.90 6.08 -4.12
N HIS A 174 36.94 6.93 -3.73
CA HIS A 174 36.49 7.04 -2.35
C HIS A 174 35.64 5.84 -1.90
N VAL A 175 34.82 5.29 -2.79
CA VAL A 175 34.08 4.04 -2.53
C VAL A 175 35.06 2.88 -2.44
N GLN A 176 36.01 2.76 -3.35
CA GLN A 176 36.96 1.66 -3.39
C GLN A 176 37.99 1.72 -2.26
N MET A 177 38.36 2.90 -1.77
CA MET A 177 39.13 3.07 -0.54
C MET A 177 38.32 2.65 0.71
N SER A 178 37.00 2.84 0.71
CA SER A 178 36.10 2.38 1.79
C SER A 178 35.74 0.90 1.71
N GLU A 179 35.68 0.32 0.50
CA GLU A 179 35.32 -1.08 0.26
C GLU A 179 36.54 -2.01 0.31
N ALA A 180 37.75 -1.51 0.07
CA ALA A 180 38.99 -2.29 0.18
C ALA A 180 39.36 -2.65 1.63
N GLU A 181 38.80 -1.98 2.64
CA GLU A 181 38.94 -2.39 4.05
C GLU A 181 37.85 -3.38 4.50
N ALA A 182 36.80 -3.61 3.70
CA ALA A 182 35.66 -4.46 4.08
C ALA A 182 35.53 -5.76 3.25
N LEU A 183 36.18 -5.90 2.10
CA LEU A 183 35.95 -7.03 1.17
C LEU A 183 36.95 -8.19 1.21
N HIS A 184 37.92 -8.19 2.13
CA HIS A 184 38.81 -9.34 2.34
C HIS A 184 38.75 -9.90 3.76
N ALA A 185 37.57 -10.37 4.16
CA ALA A 185 37.47 -11.43 5.16
C ALA A 185 36.23 -12.27 4.89
N THR A 186 36.38 -13.42 4.23
CA THR A 186 35.50 -14.55 4.54
C THR A 186 35.78 -14.88 6.00
N PRO A 187 34.86 -14.59 6.94
CA PRO A 187 35.14 -14.83 8.35
C PRO A 187 35.37 -16.33 8.55
N SER A 188 36.43 -16.69 9.26
CA SER A 188 36.68 -18.10 9.58
C SER A 188 35.53 -18.60 10.47
N GLN A 189 35.23 -19.89 10.43
CA GLN A 189 34.15 -20.46 11.23
C GLN A 189 34.33 -20.14 12.73
N ASP A 190 35.56 -20.09 13.22
CA ASP A 190 35.88 -19.73 14.61
C ASP A 190 35.52 -18.26 14.93
N GLU A 191 35.70 -17.34 13.97
CA GLU A 191 35.36 -15.92 14.15
C GLU A 191 33.84 -15.73 14.20
N VAL A 192 33.11 -16.45 13.33
CA VAL A 192 31.64 -16.46 13.33
C VAL A 192 31.09 -17.04 14.63
N GLU A 193 31.65 -18.16 15.11
CA GLU A 193 31.24 -18.77 16.39
C GLU A 193 31.47 -17.83 17.58
N SER A 194 32.63 -17.14 17.61
CA SER A 194 32.92 -16.17 18.68
C SER A 194 31.99 -14.96 18.65
N TYR A 195 31.63 -14.47 17.46
CA TYR A 195 30.70 -13.36 17.31
C TYR A 195 29.30 -13.74 17.79
N ILE A 196 28.84 -14.93 17.43
CA ILE A 196 27.53 -15.46 17.83
C ILE A 196 27.47 -15.61 19.36
N LEU A 197 28.51 -16.16 19.99
CA LEU A 197 28.55 -16.34 21.44
C LEU A 197 28.61 -15.02 22.23
N ASN A 198 29.18 -13.97 21.65
CA ASN A 198 29.23 -12.65 22.30
C ASN A 198 27.98 -11.79 22.12
N HIS A 199 27.22 -11.99 21.03
CA HIS A 199 26.10 -11.13 20.67
C HIS A 199 24.72 -11.78 20.85
N TYR A 200 24.64 -13.10 21.02
CA TYR A 200 23.38 -13.80 21.24
C TYR A 200 23.37 -14.53 22.59
N SER A 201 22.25 -14.41 23.32
CA SER A 201 22.05 -15.15 24.56
C SER A 201 21.62 -16.59 24.29
N GLN A 202 21.94 -17.53 25.20
CA GLN A 202 21.65 -18.97 25.02
C GLN A 202 20.17 -19.26 24.74
N ASN A 203 19.24 -18.45 25.25
CA ASN A 203 17.81 -18.64 24.99
C ASN A 203 17.40 -18.27 23.55
N GLU A 204 18.11 -17.33 22.92
CA GLU A 204 17.81 -16.94 21.53
C GLU A 204 18.35 -17.97 20.53
N LEU A 205 19.49 -18.59 20.83
CA LEU A 205 20.06 -19.66 20.00
C LEU A 205 19.18 -20.92 19.96
N ILE A 206 18.48 -21.24 21.06
CA ILE A 206 17.57 -22.39 21.14
C ILE A 206 16.25 -22.12 20.43
N SER A 207 15.81 -20.87 20.35
CA SER A 207 14.54 -20.49 19.71
C SER A 207 14.63 -20.44 18.18
N ALA A 208 15.85 -20.39 17.63
CA ALA A 208 16.12 -20.30 16.20
C ALA A 208 16.34 -21.66 15.50
N LEU A 209 16.24 -22.78 16.25
CA LEU A 209 16.44 -24.15 15.79
C LEU A 209 15.14 -24.96 15.91
#